data_AF-A0A1I8Q7J0-F1
#
_entry.id   AF-A0A1I8Q7J0-F1
#
_cell.length_a   1.000
_cell.length_b   1.000
_cell.length_c   1.000
_cell.angle_alpha   90.00
_cell.angle_beta   90.00
_cell.angle_gamma   90.00
#
_symmetry.space_group_name_H-M   'P 1'
#
loop_
_entity.id
_entity.type
_entity.pdbx_description
1 polymer ?
#
loop_
_entity_poly.entity_id
_entity_poly.type
_entity_poly.pdbx_seq_one_letter_code
_entity_poly.pdbx_strand_id
1 'polypeptide(L)'
;MKFTPVFMGILLAAMTQTIFALETSRRAKRQDIPPVLDETKQLAAQSDEVIEQVLPLLPNTPAFANHRSKLEAYEKAFHDYKDQAGYNRRFASRFFTTLLEFMKTFKSDANNTAEHGEVVKYLNNAGLDKIRQHVEQKMERGEYRHLTRLG
;
A
#
# COMPACT_ATOMS: atom_id res chain seq x y z
N MET A 1 30.27 32.04 47.55
CA MET A 1 29.98 30.73 46.93
C MET A 1 30.16 30.86 45.43
N LYS A 2 31.16 30.17 44.85
CA LYS A 2 31.48 30.21 43.42
C LYS A 2 30.62 29.15 42.72
N PHE A 3 29.59 29.57 41.97
CA PHE A 3 28.85 28.67 41.10
C PHE A 3 29.76 28.23 39.96
N THR A 4 30.03 26.93 39.90
CA THR A 4 30.87 26.31 38.89
C THR A 4 30.18 26.37 37.51
N PRO A 5 30.88 26.79 36.44
CA PRO A 5 30.33 26.92 35.08
C PRO A 5 29.95 25.58 34.42
N VAL A 6 30.16 24.46 35.10
CA VAL A 6 29.92 23.10 34.58
C VAL A 6 28.43 22.78 34.46
N PHE A 7 27.58 23.32 35.34
CA PHE A 7 26.13 23.01 35.32
C PHE A 7 25.38 23.65 34.14
N MET A 8 25.85 24.78 33.61
CA MET A 8 25.18 25.46 32.49
C MET A 8 25.47 24.79 31.13
N GLY A 9 26.63 24.14 30.98
CA GLY A 9 26.99 23.41 29.76
C GLY A 9 26.21 22.11 29.58
N ILE A 10 25.89 21.41 30.68
CA ILE A 10 25.14 20.14 30.63
C ILE A 10 23.68 20.37 30.21
N LEU A 11 23.05 21.46 30.68
CA LEU A 11 21.68 21.79 30.31
C LEU A 11 21.55 22.17 28.81
N LEU A 12 22.53 22.91 28.28
CA LEU A 12 22.56 23.31 26.87
C LEU A 12 22.77 22.09 25.95
N ALA A 13 23.62 21.15 26.35
CA ALA A 13 23.89 19.91 25.61
C ALA A 13 22.68 18.95 25.57
N ALA A 14 21.93 18.84 26.68
CA ALA A 14 20.71 18.04 26.73
C ALA A 14 19.59 18.62 25.86
N MET A 15 19.43 19.95 25.84
CA MET A 15 18.43 20.62 24.98
C MET A 15 18.78 20.51 23.49
N THR A 16 20.05 20.61 23.12
CA THR A 16 20.49 20.43 21.72
C THR A 16 20.31 18.99 21.22
N GLN A 17 20.59 17.99 22.05
CA GLN A 17 20.31 16.59 21.71
C GLN A 17 18.81 16.33 21.52
N THR A 18 17.96 16.94 22.35
CA THR A 18 16.51 16.77 22.26
C THR A 18 15.92 17.46 21.02
N ILE A 19 16.41 18.66 20.67
CA ILE A 19 16.01 19.38 19.45
C ILE A 19 16.49 18.62 18.21
N PHE A 20 17.71 18.12 18.20
CA PHE A 20 18.24 17.30 17.10
C PHE A 20 17.47 15.98 16.94
N ALA A 21 17.09 15.31 18.02
CA ALA A 21 16.23 14.12 18.00
C ALA A 21 14.81 14.42 17.48
N LEU A 22 14.25 15.59 17.82
CA LEU A 22 12.95 16.04 17.31
C LEU A 22 13.00 16.45 15.83
N GLU A 23 14.07 17.10 15.38
CA GLU A 23 14.27 17.48 13.97
C GLU A 23 14.59 16.29 13.09
N THR A 24 15.37 15.32 13.57
CA THR A 24 15.62 14.06 12.86
C THR A 24 14.35 13.22 12.76
N SER A 25 13.51 13.15 13.80
CA SER A 25 12.21 12.46 13.71
C SER A 25 11.21 13.17 12.78
N ARG A 26 11.24 14.51 12.73
CA ARG A 26 10.44 15.32 11.78
C ARG A 26 10.94 15.20 10.34
N ARG A 27 12.25 15.10 10.12
CA ARG A 27 12.85 14.87 8.79
C ARG A 27 12.61 13.45 8.29
N ALA A 28 12.74 12.43 9.15
CA ALA A 28 12.39 11.04 8.82
C ALA A 28 10.90 10.93 8.41
N LYS A 29 9.99 11.54 9.19
CA LYS A 29 8.56 11.60 8.83
C LYS A 29 8.23 12.34 7.53
N ARG A 30 9.12 13.21 7.04
CA ARG A 30 8.95 13.94 5.76
C ARG A 30 9.60 13.23 4.58
N GLN A 31 10.66 12.44 4.80
CA GLN A 31 11.31 11.64 3.77
C GLN A 31 10.52 10.38 3.39
N ASP A 32 9.66 9.87 4.28
CA ASP A 32 8.82 8.68 4.01
C ASP A 32 7.52 8.97 3.22
N ILE A 33 7.12 10.23 3.04
CA ILE A 33 5.84 10.56 2.38
C ILE A 33 5.92 10.47 0.84
N PRO A 34 6.98 10.98 0.16
CA PRO A 34 7.13 10.83 -1.28
C PRO A 34 7.18 9.37 -1.78
N PRO A 35 7.97 8.45 -1.17
CA PRO A 35 8.10 7.10 -1.70
C PRO A 35 6.78 6.31 -1.62
N VAL A 36 5.94 6.56 -0.62
CA VAL A 36 4.62 5.93 -0.49
C VAL A 36 3.69 6.28 -1.63
N LEU A 37 3.66 7.55 -2.01
CA LEU A 37 2.75 8.02 -3.05
C LEU A 37 3.19 7.48 -4.40
N ASP A 38 4.49 7.48 -4.66
CA ASP A 38 5.03 7.00 -5.92
C ASP A 38 4.90 5.47 -6.04
N GLU A 39 5.14 4.74 -4.96
CA GLU A 39 4.91 3.29 -4.90
C GLU A 39 3.43 2.95 -5.06
N THR A 40 2.53 3.63 -4.34
CA THR A 40 1.09 3.38 -4.48
C THR A 40 0.61 3.68 -5.89
N LYS A 41 1.13 4.72 -6.56
CA LYS A 41 0.83 4.99 -7.98
C LYS A 41 1.34 3.88 -8.90
N GLN A 42 2.55 3.38 -8.68
CA GLN A 42 3.12 2.28 -9.48
C GLN A 42 2.29 1.02 -9.33
N LEU A 43 1.96 0.63 -8.10
CA LEU A 43 1.12 -0.52 -7.80
C LEU A 43 -0.29 -0.35 -8.36
N ALA A 44 -0.86 0.87 -8.28
CA ALA A 44 -2.15 1.19 -8.86
C ALA A 44 -2.13 0.96 -10.38
N ALA A 45 -1.16 1.52 -11.10
CA ALA A 45 -1.02 1.35 -12.54
C ALA A 45 -0.81 -0.12 -12.95
N GLN A 46 0.04 -0.86 -12.24
CA GLN A 46 0.25 -2.28 -12.49
C GLN A 46 -1.02 -3.11 -12.24
N SER A 47 -1.75 -2.79 -11.18
CA SER A 47 -3.00 -3.50 -10.86
C SER A 47 -4.12 -3.17 -11.84
N ASP A 48 -4.17 -1.94 -12.36
CA ASP A 48 -5.14 -1.52 -13.38
C ASP A 48 -4.95 -2.30 -14.67
N GLU A 49 -3.70 -2.40 -15.15
CA GLU A 49 -3.34 -3.21 -16.33
C GLU A 49 -3.75 -4.68 -16.18
N VAL A 50 -3.60 -5.25 -14.98
CA VAL A 50 -4.07 -6.62 -14.69
C VAL A 50 -5.58 -6.75 -14.85
N ILE A 51 -6.35 -5.77 -14.37
CA ILE A 51 -7.81 -5.81 -14.43
C ILE A 51 -8.31 -5.60 -15.85
N GLU A 52 -7.75 -4.62 -16.57
CA GLU A 52 -8.08 -4.34 -17.98
C GLU A 52 -7.88 -5.59 -18.87
N GLN A 53 -6.86 -6.40 -18.58
CA GLN A 53 -6.62 -7.66 -19.30
C GLN A 53 -7.60 -8.78 -18.92
N VAL A 54 -8.04 -8.86 -17.66
CA VAL A 54 -8.80 -10.01 -17.13
C VAL A 54 -10.31 -9.84 -17.24
N LEU A 55 -10.83 -8.64 -17.00
CA LEU A 55 -12.26 -8.35 -16.97
C LEU A 55 -12.99 -8.70 -18.29
N PRO A 56 -12.38 -8.51 -19.48
CA PRO A 56 -12.95 -8.96 -20.76
C PRO A 56 -12.91 -10.48 -20.96
N LEU A 57 -11.99 -11.20 -20.30
CA LEU A 57 -11.82 -12.65 -20.45
C LEU A 57 -12.84 -13.45 -19.62
N LEU A 58 -13.46 -12.83 -18.62
CA LEU A 58 -14.41 -13.54 -17.76
C LEU A 58 -15.70 -13.87 -18.49
N PRO A 59 -16.16 -15.14 -18.45
CA PRO A 59 -17.45 -15.52 -19.02
C PRO A 59 -18.61 -14.68 -18.46
N ASN A 60 -19.54 -14.29 -19.32
CA ASN A 60 -20.76 -13.60 -18.90
C ASN A 60 -21.82 -14.62 -18.44
N THR A 61 -21.55 -15.31 -17.33
CA THR A 61 -22.46 -16.31 -16.75
C THR A 61 -22.69 -16.04 -15.26
N PRO A 62 -23.80 -16.54 -14.67
CA PRO A 62 -24.10 -16.34 -13.25
C PRO A 62 -22.99 -16.85 -12.32
N ALA A 63 -22.24 -17.87 -12.74
CA ALA A 63 -21.16 -18.44 -11.95
C ALA A 63 -19.97 -17.47 -11.75
N PHE A 64 -19.73 -16.58 -12.72
CA PHE A 64 -18.67 -15.57 -12.66
C PHE A 64 -19.15 -14.18 -12.23
N ALA A 65 -20.46 -13.96 -12.13
CA ALA A 65 -21.05 -12.64 -11.85
C ALA A 65 -20.50 -11.99 -10.57
N ASN A 66 -20.35 -12.77 -9.49
CA ASN A 66 -19.78 -12.28 -8.23
C ASN A 66 -18.29 -11.90 -8.38
N HIS A 67 -17.52 -12.66 -9.16
CA HIS A 67 -16.10 -12.38 -9.40
C HIS A 67 -15.92 -11.13 -10.26
N ARG A 68 -16.72 -11.01 -11.32
CA ARG A 68 -16.79 -9.82 -12.19
C ARG A 68 -17.14 -8.58 -11.37
N SER A 69 -18.17 -8.63 -10.54
CA SER A 69 -18.56 -7.50 -9.68
C SER A 69 -17.44 -7.08 -8.71
N LYS A 70 -16.66 -8.03 -8.18
CA LYS A 70 -15.49 -7.71 -7.34
C LYS A 70 -14.36 -7.03 -8.11
N LEU A 71 -14.11 -7.44 -9.36
CA LEU A 71 -13.12 -6.84 -10.24
C LEU A 71 -13.53 -5.42 -10.64
N GLU A 72 -14.79 -5.23 -11.02
CA GLU A 72 -15.38 -3.91 -11.34
C GLU A 72 -15.36 -2.97 -10.11
N ALA A 73 -15.64 -3.50 -8.92
CA ALA A 73 -15.53 -2.73 -7.68
C ALA A 73 -14.09 -2.29 -7.38
N TYR A 74 -13.11 -3.14 -7.70
CA TYR A 74 -11.70 -2.81 -7.56
C TYR A 74 -11.24 -1.78 -8.60
N GLU A 75 -11.62 -1.95 -9.86
CA GLU A 75 -11.41 -0.97 -10.95
C GLU A 75 -11.98 0.40 -10.59
N LYS A 76 -13.20 0.43 -10.02
CA LYS A 76 -13.78 1.67 -9.51
C LYS A 76 -12.92 2.30 -8.40
N ALA A 77 -12.39 1.50 -7.47
CA ALA A 77 -11.53 2.02 -6.40
C ALA A 77 -10.22 2.61 -6.95
N PHE A 78 -9.69 2.06 -8.04
CA PHE A 78 -8.57 2.63 -8.78
C PHE A 78 -8.92 3.99 -9.42
N HIS A 79 -10.04 4.08 -10.13
CA HIS A 79 -10.49 5.35 -10.71
C HIS A 79 -10.75 6.41 -9.65
N ASP A 80 -11.43 6.04 -8.55
CA ASP A 80 -11.67 6.92 -7.40
C ASP A 80 -10.34 7.43 -6.79
N TYR A 81 -9.25 6.64 -6.85
CA TYR A 81 -7.92 7.06 -6.41
C TYR A 81 -7.25 8.01 -7.42
N LYS A 82 -7.36 7.72 -8.71
CA LYS A 82 -6.77 8.51 -9.81
C LYS A 82 -7.39 9.91 -9.95
N ASP A 83 -8.70 10.03 -9.71
CA ASP A 83 -9.44 11.27 -9.86
C ASP A 83 -9.19 12.27 -8.72
N GLN A 84 -8.51 11.86 -7.64
CA GLN A 84 -8.19 12.76 -6.53
C GLN A 84 -6.94 13.59 -6.83
N ALA A 85 -7.13 14.91 -6.95
CA ALA A 85 -6.05 15.86 -7.21
C ALA A 85 -4.87 15.68 -6.23
N GLY A 86 -3.71 15.34 -6.78
CA GLY A 86 -2.43 15.33 -6.07
C GLY A 86 -2.09 14.07 -5.29
N TYR A 87 -2.81 12.94 -5.45
CA TYR A 87 -2.46 11.66 -4.81
C TYR A 87 -2.13 11.82 -3.32
N ASN A 88 -3.08 12.33 -2.54
CA ASN A 88 -2.87 12.56 -1.11
C ASN A 88 -2.67 11.22 -0.37
N ARG A 89 -1.76 11.22 0.62
CA ARG A 89 -1.44 10.10 1.51
C ARG A 89 -2.67 9.35 2.02
N ARG A 90 -3.75 10.05 2.41
CA ARG A 90 -4.97 9.39 2.91
C ARG A 90 -5.61 8.49 1.85
N PHE A 91 -5.70 8.97 0.61
CA PHE A 91 -6.28 8.19 -0.48
C PHE A 91 -5.33 7.09 -0.94
N ALA A 92 -4.02 7.34 -0.96
CA ALA A 92 -3.02 6.32 -1.23
C ALA A 92 -3.09 5.18 -0.20
N SER A 93 -3.17 5.49 1.10
CA SER A 93 -3.34 4.46 2.13
C SER A 93 -4.64 3.69 1.96
N ARG A 94 -5.76 4.36 1.65
CA ARG A 94 -7.05 3.69 1.42
C ARG A 94 -6.99 2.74 0.22
N PHE A 95 -6.45 3.21 -0.91
CA PHE A 95 -6.27 2.40 -2.10
C PHE A 95 -5.35 1.21 -1.82
N PHE A 96 -4.24 1.44 -1.13
CA PHE A 96 -3.31 0.38 -0.75
C PHE A 96 -3.99 -0.71 0.10
N THR A 97 -4.84 -0.34 1.07
CA THR A 97 -5.67 -1.30 1.80
C THR A 97 -6.58 -2.10 0.87
N THR A 98 -7.25 -1.43 -0.06
CA THR A 98 -8.10 -2.10 -1.07
C THR A 98 -7.30 -3.05 -1.95
N LEU A 99 -6.09 -2.71 -2.36
CA LEU A 99 -5.17 -3.60 -3.08
C LEU A 99 -4.79 -4.83 -2.26
N LEU A 100 -4.47 -4.66 -0.96
CA LEU A 100 -4.17 -5.79 -0.08
C LEU A 100 -5.38 -6.74 0.06
N GLU A 101 -6.57 -6.18 0.25
CA GLU A 101 -7.81 -6.96 0.33
C GLU A 101 -8.12 -7.68 -0.99
N PHE A 102 -7.89 -7.02 -2.14
CA PHE A 102 -8.03 -7.61 -3.46
C PHE A 102 -7.09 -8.81 -3.65
N MET A 103 -5.79 -8.64 -3.35
CA MET A 103 -4.81 -9.71 -3.44
C MET A 103 -5.11 -10.90 -2.52
N LYS A 104 -5.65 -10.62 -1.33
CA LYS A 104 -6.11 -11.65 -0.38
C LYS A 104 -7.35 -12.37 -0.90
N THR A 105 -8.29 -11.63 -1.47
CA THR A 105 -9.55 -12.18 -2.01
C THR A 105 -9.26 -13.17 -3.15
N PHE A 106 -8.29 -12.86 -4.01
CA PHE A 106 -7.91 -13.69 -5.16
C PHE A 106 -6.60 -14.43 -4.94
N LYS A 107 -6.45 -15.03 -3.76
CA LYS A 107 -5.35 -15.95 -3.45
C LYS A 107 -5.79 -17.39 -3.77
N SER A 108 -4.84 -18.18 -4.27
CA SER A 108 -5.09 -19.60 -4.51
C SER A 108 -5.12 -20.37 -3.19
N ASP A 109 -6.32 -20.78 -2.77
CA ASP A 109 -6.55 -21.60 -1.59
C ASP A 109 -7.27 -22.91 -1.97
N ALA A 110 -7.06 -23.97 -1.18
CA ALA A 110 -7.58 -25.32 -1.45
C ALA A 110 -9.12 -25.42 -1.38
N ASN A 111 -9.80 -24.43 -0.80
CA ASN A 111 -11.25 -24.40 -0.58
C ASN A 111 -12.01 -23.56 -1.62
N ASN A 112 -11.35 -23.11 -2.68
CA ASN A 112 -11.94 -22.23 -3.68
C ASN A 112 -12.81 -23.01 -4.68
N THR A 113 -13.86 -22.36 -5.20
CA THR A 113 -14.66 -22.93 -6.29
C THR A 113 -13.83 -23.03 -7.57
N ALA A 114 -14.28 -23.85 -8.53
CA ALA A 114 -13.59 -24.02 -9.81
C ALA A 114 -13.46 -22.67 -10.55
N GLU A 115 -14.52 -21.86 -10.53
CA GLU A 115 -14.58 -20.53 -11.13
C GLU A 115 -13.62 -19.56 -10.46
N HIS A 116 -13.52 -19.61 -9.13
CA HIS A 116 -12.55 -18.79 -8.41
C HIS A 116 -11.12 -19.18 -8.79
N GLY A 117 -10.83 -20.47 -8.89
CA GLY A 117 -9.54 -20.96 -9.35
C GLY A 117 -9.19 -20.50 -10.77
N GLU A 118 -10.19 -20.43 -11.66
CA GLU A 118 -10.03 -19.92 -13.02
C GLU A 118 -9.77 -18.41 -13.05
N VAL A 119 -10.52 -17.63 -12.27
CA VAL A 119 -10.28 -16.17 -12.13
C VAL A 119 -8.88 -15.90 -11.58
N VAL A 120 -8.45 -16.65 -10.56
CA VAL A 120 -7.09 -16.53 -10.01
C VAL A 120 -6.03 -16.88 -11.06
N LYS A 121 -6.25 -17.88 -11.92
CA LYS A 121 -5.35 -18.18 -13.03
C LYS A 121 -5.25 -17.02 -14.01
N TYR A 122 -6.38 -16.42 -14.42
CA TYR A 122 -6.36 -15.24 -15.30
C TYR A 122 -5.58 -14.08 -14.67
N LEU A 123 -5.86 -13.77 -13.40
CA LEU A 123 -5.18 -12.70 -12.66
C LEU A 123 -3.68 -12.95 -12.51
N ASN A 124 -3.27 -14.16 -12.16
CA ASN A 124 -1.86 -14.50 -12.01
C ASN A 124 -1.13 -14.45 -13.36
N ASN A 125 -1.77 -14.91 -14.45
CA ASN A 125 -1.22 -14.84 -15.80
C ASN A 125 -1.04 -13.39 -16.28
N ALA A 126 -1.96 -12.50 -15.91
CA ALA A 126 -1.87 -11.07 -16.20
C ALA A 126 -0.83 -10.33 -15.32
N GLY A 127 -0.36 -10.95 -14.21
CA GLY A 127 0.75 -10.43 -13.42
C GLY A 127 0.46 -10.18 -11.94
N LEU A 128 -0.74 -10.51 -11.44
CA LEU A 128 -1.10 -10.27 -10.03
C LEU A 128 -0.14 -10.94 -9.04
N ASP A 129 0.40 -12.12 -9.38
CA ASP A 129 1.33 -12.83 -8.50
C ASP A 129 2.66 -12.08 -8.33
N LYS A 130 3.15 -11.40 -9.38
CA LYS A 130 4.36 -10.57 -9.29
C LYS A 130 4.13 -9.36 -8.38
N ILE A 131 2.97 -8.72 -8.49
CA ILE A 131 2.56 -7.61 -7.61
C ILE A 131 2.51 -8.11 -6.16
N ARG A 132 1.87 -9.27 -5.92
CA ARG A 132 1.77 -9.89 -4.60
C ARG A 132 3.14 -10.17 -3.99
N GLN A 133 4.03 -10.85 -4.72
CA GLN A 133 5.39 -11.15 -4.25
C GLN A 133 6.17 -9.87 -3.92
N HIS A 134 6.07 -8.83 -4.75
CA HIS A 134 6.71 -7.55 -4.50
C HIS A 134 6.21 -6.91 -3.20
N VAL A 135 4.89 -6.88 -3.00
CA VAL A 135 4.28 -6.30 -1.79
C VAL A 135 4.63 -7.12 -0.56
N GLU A 136 4.55 -8.46 -0.61
CA GLU A 136 4.91 -9.34 0.51
C GLU A 136 6.36 -9.17 0.93
N GLN A 137 7.32 -9.14 -0.01
CA GLN A 137 8.74 -8.91 0.29
C GLN A 137 8.97 -7.58 1.02
N LYS A 138 8.28 -6.51 0.60
CA LYS A 138 8.39 -5.20 1.25
C LYS A 138 7.67 -5.13 2.60
N MET A 139 6.56 -5.87 2.77
CA MET A 139 5.91 -6.02 4.07
C MET A 139 6.83 -6.72 5.09
N GLU A 140 7.52 -7.79 4.68
CA GLU A 140 8.48 -8.52 5.52
C GLU A 140 9.66 -7.65 5.96
N ARG A 141 10.17 -6.81 5.06
CA ARG A 141 11.21 -5.81 5.37
C ARG A 141 10.71 -4.67 6.27
N GLY A 142 9.40 -4.60 6.52
CA GLY A 142 8.77 -3.57 7.34
C GLY A 142 8.66 -2.22 6.64
N GLU A 143 8.89 -2.16 5.33
CA GLU A 143 8.82 -0.92 4.53
C GLU A 143 7.41 -0.33 4.57
N TYR A 144 6.37 -1.14 4.73
CA TYR A 144 4.97 -0.67 4.82
C TYR A 144 4.41 -0.50 6.24
N ARG A 145 5.23 -0.60 7.31
CA ARG A 145 4.72 -0.45 8.70
C ARG A 145 4.01 0.88 8.96
N HIS A 146 4.35 1.93 8.21
CA HIS A 146 3.76 3.26 8.35
C HIS A 146 2.44 3.42 7.56
N LEU A 147 2.09 2.45 6.71
CA LEU A 147 0.80 2.37 6.00
C LEU A 147 -0.21 1.52 6.77
N THR A 148 0.25 0.47 7.45
CA THR A 148 -0.61 -0.45 8.22
C THR A 148 -0.95 0.05 9.63
N ARG A 149 -0.30 1.11 10.12
CA ARG A 149 -0.54 1.71 11.45
C ARG A 149 -1.61 2.82 11.51
N LEU A 150 -2.23 3.15 10.37
CA LEU A 150 -3.27 4.18 10.27
C LEU A 150 -4.69 3.60 10.17
N GLY A 151 -4.85 2.28 10.34
CA GLY A 151 -6.13 1.61 10.53
C GLY A 151 -6.52 1.57 12.01
#